data_AF-A0A1S1Q6I1-F1
#
_entry.id   AF-A0A1S1Q6I1-F1
#
_cell.length_a   1.000
_cell.length_b   1.000
_cell.length_c   1.000
_cell.angle_alpha   90.00
_cell.angle_beta   90.00
_cell.angle_gamma   90.00
#
_symmetry.space_group_name_H-M   'P 1'
#
loop_
_entity.id
_entity.type
_entity.pdbx_description
1 polymer ?
#
loop_
_entity_poly.entity_id
_entity_poly.type
_entity_poly.pdbx_seq_one_letter_code
_entity_poly.pdbx_strand_id
1 'polypeptide(L)'
;MVVRGVGGSEPPAGGRGAGALPPSVARVAARTRLSAELLAALLEVEERTRATLDDIERADALADRLLARRRDRLAAGRATDLPATPTRLSA
;
A
#
# COMPACT_ATOMS: atom_id res chain seq x y z
N MET A 1 45.54 1.39 -8.45
CA MET A 1 45.05 1.90 -7.16
C MET A 1 43.54 1.67 -7.13
N VAL A 2 43.11 0.56 -6.53
CA VAL A 2 41.71 0.11 -6.51
C VAL A 2 41.16 0.42 -5.12
N VAL A 3 40.21 1.35 -5.01
CA VAL A 3 39.44 1.56 -3.79
C VAL A 3 38.07 0.95 -4.03
N ARG A 4 37.86 -0.26 -3.52
CA ARG A 4 36.52 -0.85 -3.37
C ARG A 4 35.83 -0.12 -2.23
N GLY A 5 34.86 0.72 -2.58
CA GLY A 5 33.89 1.26 -1.62
C GLY A 5 32.98 0.14 -1.14
N VAL A 6 33.16 -0.25 0.12
CA VAL A 6 32.28 -1.13 0.88
C VAL A 6 31.13 -0.27 1.39
N GLY A 7 29.91 -0.59 0.99
CA GLY A 7 28.72 0.18 1.38
C GLY A 7 27.46 -0.39 0.77
N GLY A 8 27.30 -1.71 0.84
CA GLY A 8 26.03 -2.35 0.55
C GLY A 8 25.02 -1.95 1.63
N SER A 9 24.17 -0.98 1.31
CA SER A 9 22.89 -0.81 1.99
C SER A 9 21.86 -1.62 1.20
N GLU A 10 22.02 -2.94 1.18
CA GLU A 10 20.89 -3.81 0.85
C GLU A 10 19.78 -3.46 1.86
N PRO A 11 18.58 -3.06 1.41
CA PRO A 11 17.45 -2.99 2.33
C PRO A 11 17.28 -4.39 2.91
N PRO A 12 17.01 -4.54 4.22
CA PRO A 12 16.85 -5.86 4.79
C PRO A 12 15.73 -6.56 4.02
N ALA A 13 16.10 -7.65 3.35
CA ALA A 13 15.21 -8.69 2.90
C ALA A 13 14.56 -9.32 4.15
N GLY A 14 13.65 -8.56 4.76
CA GLY A 14 12.94 -8.91 5.97
C GLY A 14 11.81 -9.86 5.65
N GLY A 15 12.16 -11.15 5.59
CA GLY A 15 11.27 -12.21 6.06
C GLY A 15 10.19 -12.66 5.08
N ARG A 16 10.56 -13.58 4.18
CA ARG A 16 9.68 -14.65 3.68
C ARG A 16 9.29 -15.66 4.78
N GLY A 17 9.01 -15.15 5.98
CA GLY A 17 8.76 -15.89 7.21
C GLY A 17 8.23 -15.01 8.35
N ALA A 18 7.59 -13.87 8.07
CA ALA A 18 6.84 -13.17 9.10
C ALA A 18 5.56 -13.94 9.37
N GLY A 19 5.42 -14.52 10.57
CA GLY A 19 4.09 -14.90 11.07
C GLY A 19 3.15 -13.74 10.77
N ALA A 20 2.10 -14.02 9.99
CA ALA A 20 1.33 -12.99 9.31
C ALA A 20 1.03 -11.84 10.26
N LEU A 21 1.59 -10.65 9.97
CA LEU A 21 1.33 -9.45 10.75
C LEU A 21 -0.18 -9.36 10.99
N PRO A 22 -0.63 -8.99 12.20
CA PRO A 22 -2.05 -8.83 12.46
C PRO A 22 -2.67 -7.96 11.36
N PRO A 23 -3.91 -8.22 10.93
CA PRO A 23 -4.50 -7.59 9.75
C PRO A 23 -4.51 -6.05 9.87
N SER A 24 -4.66 -5.51 11.08
CA SER A 24 -4.52 -4.07 11.32
C SER A 24 -3.12 -3.55 11.04
N VAL A 25 -2.07 -4.26 11.46
CA VAL A 25 -0.67 -3.87 11.21
C VAL A 25 -0.32 -4.02 9.73
N ALA A 26 -0.77 -5.08 9.07
CA ALA A 26 -0.60 -5.23 7.63
C ALA A 26 -1.26 -4.08 6.84
N ARG A 27 -2.44 -3.62 7.27
CA ARG A 27 -3.12 -2.45 6.68
C ARG A 27 -2.33 -1.16 6.89
N VAL A 28 -1.81 -0.93 8.09
CA VAL A 28 -0.99 0.24 8.39
C VAL A 28 0.30 0.22 7.56
N ALA A 29 1.01 -0.90 7.53
CA ALA A 29 2.23 -1.06 6.73
C ALA A 29 2.00 -0.80 5.24
N ALA A 30 0.89 -1.31 4.68
CA ALA A 30 0.52 -1.04 3.30
C ALA A 30 0.22 0.45 3.05
N ARG A 31 -0.48 1.12 3.99
CA ARG A 31 -0.73 2.58 3.92
C ARG A 31 0.56 3.37 3.97
N THR A 32 1.41 3.11 4.95
CA THR A 32 2.69 3.82 5.14
C THR A 32 3.61 3.69 3.94
N ARG A 33 3.70 2.49 3.36
CA ARG A 33 4.48 2.28 2.14
C ARG A 33 3.93 3.10 0.97
N LEU A 34 2.62 3.06 0.75
CA LEU A 34 1.99 3.81 -0.34
C LEU A 34 2.15 5.33 -0.14
N SER A 35 1.99 5.81 1.10
CA SER A 35 2.21 7.22 1.45
C SER A 35 3.63 7.67 1.13
N ALA A 36 4.64 6.87 1.49
CA ALA A 36 6.04 7.17 1.17
C ALA A 36 6.30 7.23 -0.34
N GLU A 37 5.73 6.30 -1.12
CA GLU A 37 5.83 6.28 -2.59
C GLU A 37 5.16 7.53 -3.20
N LEU A 38 3.99 7.94 -2.70
CA LEU A 38 3.29 9.14 -3.16
C LEU A 38 4.01 10.43 -2.77
N LEU A 39 4.55 10.51 -1.56
CA LEU A 39 5.34 11.65 -1.12
C LEU A 39 6.59 11.81 -1.98
N ALA A 40 7.29 10.73 -2.29
CA ALA A 40 8.44 10.75 -3.21
C ALA A 40 8.03 11.26 -4.60
N ALA A 41 6.91 10.79 -5.15
CA ALA A 41 6.40 11.25 -6.43
C ALA A 41 5.98 12.73 -6.43
N LEU A 42 5.35 13.23 -5.35
CA LEU A 42 5.01 14.64 -5.21
C LEU A 42 6.26 15.52 -5.22
N LEU A 43 7.28 15.12 -4.45
CA LEU A 43 8.54 15.84 -4.39
C LEU A 43 9.31 15.81 -5.71
N GLU A 44 9.28 14.68 -6.42
CA GLU A 44 9.88 14.54 -7.75
C GLU A 44 9.22 15.49 -8.77
N VAL A 45 7.88 15.56 -8.80
CA VAL A 45 7.13 16.45 -9.70
C VAL A 45 7.42 17.93 -9.41
N GLU A 46 7.60 18.28 -8.15
CA GLU A 46 7.89 19.66 -7.74
C GLU A 46 9.39 19.99 -7.75
N GLU A 47 10.25 19.06 -8.17
CA GLU A 47 11.72 19.19 -8.17
C GLU A 47 12.30 19.57 -6.78
N ARG A 48 11.63 19.13 -5.71
CA ARG A 48 12.01 19.38 -4.31
C ARG A 48 12.63 18.13 -3.70
N THR A 49 13.60 18.31 -2.80
CA THR A 49 14.22 17.19 -2.05
C THR A 49 13.79 17.15 -0.59
N ARG A 50 13.09 18.17 -0.09
CA ARG A 50 12.61 18.27 1.29
C ARG A 50 11.09 18.27 1.34
N ALA A 51 10.53 17.32 2.10
CA ALA A 51 9.12 17.26 2.43
C ALA A 51 8.74 18.34 3.43
N THR A 52 7.57 18.94 3.22
CA THR A 52 6.85 19.71 4.24
C THR A 52 5.82 18.82 4.93
N LEU A 53 5.27 19.30 6.07
CA LEU A 53 4.19 18.59 6.75
C LEU A 53 2.96 18.44 5.84
N ASP A 54 2.56 19.51 5.15
CA ASP A 54 1.43 19.51 4.22
C ASP A 54 1.60 18.48 3.10
N ASP A 55 2.83 18.27 2.61
CA ASP A 55 3.13 17.25 1.59
C ASP A 55 2.87 15.84 2.13
N ILE A 56 3.29 15.58 3.38
CA ILE A 56 3.09 14.29 4.06
C ILE A 56 1.59 14.06 4.31
N GLU A 57 0.88 15.06 4.82
CA GLU A 57 -0.57 14.99 5.05
C GLU A 57 -1.34 14.75 3.75
N ARG A 58 -0.95 15.44 2.68
CA ARG A 58 -1.53 15.24 1.34
C ARG A 58 -1.27 13.82 0.83
N ALA A 59 -0.04 13.31 0.96
CA ALA A 59 0.31 11.95 0.54
C ALA A 59 -0.49 10.89 1.32
N ASP A 60 -0.64 11.06 2.64
CA ASP A 60 -1.44 10.18 3.50
C ASP A 60 -2.92 10.18 3.08
N ALA A 61 -3.50 11.36 2.86
CA ALA A 61 -4.89 11.49 2.42
C ALA A 61 -5.12 10.82 1.04
N LEU A 62 -4.14 10.90 0.13
CA LEU A 62 -4.19 10.21 -1.15
C LEU A 62 -4.08 8.69 -1.00
N ALA A 63 -3.17 8.21 -0.15
CA ALA A 63 -3.02 6.79 0.14
C ALA A 63 -4.32 6.18 0.67
N ASP A 64 -4.98 6.86 1.62
CA ASP A 64 -6.25 6.40 2.18
C ASP A 64 -7.36 6.33 1.13
N ARG A 65 -7.49 7.35 0.27
CA ARG A 65 -8.47 7.36 -0.83
C ARG A 65 -8.23 6.22 -1.82
N LEU A 66 -6.99 5.94 -2.18
CA LEU A 66 -6.64 4.87 -3.11
C LEU A 66 -6.91 3.48 -2.50
N LEU A 67 -6.58 3.29 -1.23
CA LEU A 67 -6.86 2.05 -0.51
C LEU A 67 -8.37 1.84 -0.29
N ALA A 68 -9.15 2.89 -0.01
CA ALA A 68 -10.61 2.81 0.06
C ALA A 68 -11.19 2.36 -1.27
N ARG A 69 -10.85 3.03 -2.38
CA ARG A 69 -11.28 2.64 -3.73
C ARG A 69 -10.89 1.20 -4.08
N ARG A 70 -9.71 0.74 -3.66
CA ARG A 70 -9.29 -0.66 -3.85
C ARG A 70 -10.19 -1.63 -3.09
N ARG A 71 -10.57 -1.31 -1.86
CA ARG A 71 -11.51 -2.13 -1.06
C ARG A 71 -12.88 -2.17 -1.71
N ASP A 72 -13.37 -1.03 -2.18
CA ASP A 72 -14.69 -0.94 -2.84
C ASP A 72 -14.72 -1.80 -4.11
N ARG A 73 -13.66 -1.75 -4.94
CA ARG A 73 -13.54 -2.62 -6.12
C ARG A 73 -13.49 -4.10 -5.76
N LEU A 74 -12.75 -4.47 -4.71
CA LEU A 74 -12.70 -5.86 -4.24
C LEU A 74 -14.05 -6.33 -3.68
N ALA A 75 -14.79 -5.47 -2.99
CA ALA A 75 -16.12 -5.78 -2.48
C ALA A 75 -17.13 -5.96 -3.62
N ALA A 76 -17.11 -5.07 -4.63
CA ALA A 76 -17.96 -5.18 -5.82
C ALA A 76 -17.65 -6.44 -6.65
N GLY A 77 -16.37 -6.78 -6.81
CA GLY A 77 -15.94 -8.02 -7.48
C GLY A 77 -16.38 -9.30 -6.75
N ARG A 78 -16.46 -9.28 -5.41
CA ARG A 78 -17.03 -10.42 -4.65
C ARG A 78 -18.54 -10.49 -4.71
N ALA A 79 -19.22 -9.35 -4.76
CA ALA A 79 -20.69 -9.30 -4.86
C ALA A 79 -21.22 -9.85 -6.18
N THR A 80 -20.41 -9.75 -7.25
CA THR A 80 -20.72 -10.31 -8.57
C THR A 80 -20.41 -11.80 -8.69
N ASP A 81 -19.58 -12.34 -7.79
CA ASP A 81 -19.17 -13.75 -7.76
C ASP A 81 -19.99 -14.59 -6.76
N LEU A 82 -21.00 -14.01 -6.10
CA LEU A 82 -21.94 -14.75 -5.27
C LEU A 82 -22.88 -15.52 -6.22
N PRO A 83 -22.82 -16.86 -6.31
CA PRO A 83 -23.77 -17.58 -7.12
C PRO A 83 -25.16 -17.30 -6.57
N ALA A 84 -26.03 -16.76 -7.41
CA ALA A 84 -27.46 -16.79 -7.15
C ALA A 84 -27.81 -18.27 -6.99
N THR A 85 -27.87 -18.77 -5.76
CA THR A 85 -28.59 -20.00 -5.45
C THR A 85 -30.04 -19.67 -5.75
N PRO A 86 -30.65 -20.18 -6.85
CA PRO A 86 -32.09 -20.12 -6.95
C PRO A 86 -32.58 -20.98 -5.79
N THR A 87 -33.14 -20.35 -4.77
CA THR A 87 -33.97 -21.01 -3.78
C THR A 87 -35.03 -21.75 -4.58
N ARG A 88 -34.84 -23.05 -4.79
CA ARG A 88 -35.83 -23.90 -5.43
C ARG A 88 -37.03 -23.89 -4.51
N LEU A 89 -38.05 -23.14 -4.92
CA LEU A 89 -39.41 -23.25 -4.44
C LEU A 89 -39.80 -24.73 -4.59
N SER A 90 -39.96 -25.43 -3.47
CA SER A 90 -40.40 -26.82 -3.45
C SER A 90 -41.74 -26.89 -2.75
N ALA A 91 -42.74 -27.29 -3.54
CA ALA A 91 -44.03 -27.93 -3.21
C ALA A 91 -44.99 -27.22 -2.25
#